data_AF-A0A7W0VC40-F1
#
_entry.id   AF-A0A7W0VC40-F1
#
_cell.length_a   1.000
_cell.length_b   1.000
_cell.length_c   1.000
_cell.angle_alpha   90.00
_cell.angle_beta   90.00
_cell.angle_gamma   90.00
#
_symmetry.space_group_name_H-M   'P 1'
#
loop_
_entity.id
_entity.type
_entity.pdbx_description
1 polymer ?
#
loop_
_entity_poly.entity_id
_entity_poly.type
_entity_poly.pdbx_seq_one_letter_code
_entity_poly.pdbx_strand_id
1 'polypeptide(L)'
;MRKLNLELATHAGPSFALLDVDALAAGFGKERWTDPRYWYLAKEEVTSAARPTLARAQAAMVRGMLGLSKKAIVVDLDNTLWGGVVGEDGVASLELGGTPRGEAFVAFQRHLTQLRARGVLIAIASKNNEADAMRALQEHPEMVLRPTDFAAMQIHWDSKSKSVVAIAQELDIGLDSLVFVDDNPLERAEVRAACPEVEVVAMPEDPSYYVRALD
;
A
#
# COMPACT_ATOMS: atom_id res chain seq x y z
N MET A 1 0.18 -10.46 27.29
CA MET A 1 0.98 -10.17 26.09
C MET A 1 0.92 -8.70 25.69
N ARG A 2 -0.26 -8.11 25.40
CA ARG A 2 -0.37 -6.72 24.89
C ARG A 2 0.30 -5.64 25.75
N LYS A 3 0.16 -5.69 27.09
CA LYS A 3 0.84 -4.75 27.99
C LYS A 3 2.37 -4.89 27.94
N LEU A 4 2.90 -6.11 27.94
CA LEU A 4 4.34 -6.37 27.85
C LEU A 4 4.93 -5.84 26.54
N ASN A 5 4.28 -6.09 25.40
CA ASN A 5 4.72 -5.57 24.11
C ASN A 5 4.74 -4.04 24.09
N LEU A 6 3.73 -3.39 24.71
CA LEU A 6 3.67 -1.94 24.80
C LEU A 6 4.80 -1.37 25.67
N GLU A 7 5.07 -1.98 26.83
CA GLU A 7 6.17 -1.60 27.71
C GLU A 7 7.53 -1.79 27.01
N LEU A 8 7.73 -2.91 26.30
CA LEU A 8 8.93 -3.15 25.51
C LEU A 8 9.12 -2.11 24.41
N ALA A 9 8.05 -1.79 23.66
CA ALA A 9 8.10 -0.77 22.62
C ALA A 9 8.42 0.63 23.18
N THR A 10 7.94 0.94 24.39
CA THR A 10 8.12 2.25 25.03
C THR A 10 9.54 2.43 25.60
N HIS A 11 10.15 1.35 26.10
CA HIS A 11 11.47 1.37 26.75
C HIS A 11 12.62 0.90 25.85
N ALA A 12 12.31 0.47 24.63
CA ALA A 12 13.28 0.03 23.64
C ALA A 12 14.19 1.20 23.19
N GLY A 13 15.50 0.96 23.19
CA GLY A 13 16.46 1.88 22.58
C GLY A 13 16.44 1.83 21.05
N PRO A 14 17.14 2.75 20.37
CA PRO A 14 17.12 2.88 18.90
C PRO A 14 17.64 1.66 18.13
N SER A 15 18.36 0.75 18.79
CA SER A 15 18.89 -0.49 18.20
C SER A 15 17.98 -1.70 18.40
N PHE A 16 16.78 -1.51 18.97
CA PHE A 16 15.83 -2.58 19.24
C PHE A 16 14.64 -2.49 18.27
N ALA A 17 14.33 -3.62 17.63
CA ALA A 17 13.15 -3.76 16.79
C ALA A 17 12.20 -4.80 17.40
N LEU A 18 10.91 -4.46 17.46
CA LEU A 18 9.86 -5.36 17.96
C LEU A 18 9.05 -5.90 16.79
N LEU A 19 8.97 -7.22 16.68
CA LEU A 19 8.04 -7.90 15.78
C LEU A 19 6.84 -8.41 16.57
N ASP A 20 5.64 -7.88 16.28
CA ASP A 20 4.42 -8.32 16.95
C ASP A 20 3.90 -9.63 16.36
N VAL A 21 4.46 -10.75 16.84
CA VAL A 21 4.07 -12.09 16.41
C VAL A 21 2.62 -12.43 16.77
N ASP A 22 2.05 -11.84 17.84
CA ASP A 22 0.65 -12.07 18.20
C ASP A 22 -0.30 -11.44 17.17
N ALA A 23 0.06 -10.27 16.64
CA ALA A 23 -0.67 -9.63 15.54
C ALA A 23 -0.59 -10.46 14.25
N LEU A 24 0.59 -11.00 13.90
CA LEU A 24 0.76 -11.89 12.75
C LEU A 24 -0.09 -13.16 12.90
N ALA A 25 -0.07 -13.78 14.09
CA ALA A 25 -0.88 -14.95 14.40
C ALA A 25 -2.38 -14.65 14.34
N ALA A 26 -2.81 -13.46 14.78
CA ALA A 26 -4.20 -13.03 14.66
C ALA A 26 -4.66 -12.91 13.20
N GLY A 27 -3.83 -12.30 12.34
CA GLY A 27 -4.13 -12.17 10.90
C GLY A 27 -4.14 -13.51 10.15
N PHE A 28 -3.23 -14.42 10.51
CA PHE A 28 -3.19 -15.78 9.94
C PHE A 28 -4.31 -16.69 10.48
N GLY A 29 -4.77 -16.42 11.70
CA GLY A 29 -5.68 -17.25 12.49
C GLY A 29 -4.90 -17.99 13.57
N LYS A 30 -5.13 -17.62 14.84
CA LYS A 30 -4.34 -18.11 15.99
C LYS A 30 -4.35 -19.63 16.14
N GLU A 31 -5.48 -20.27 15.86
CA GLU A 31 -5.61 -21.73 15.89
C GLU A 31 -4.78 -22.45 14.82
N ARG A 32 -4.49 -21.78 13.70
CA ARG A 32 -3.68 -22.34 12.60
C ARG A 32 -2.20 -21.98 12.72
N TRP A 33 -1.87 -21.04 13.60
CA TRP A 33 -0.51 -20.56 13.81
C TRP A 33 0.39 -21.60 14.49
N THR A 34 -0.17 -22.34 15.46
CA THR A 34 0.52 -23.40 16.19
C THR A 34 -0.15 -24.76 15.99
N ASP A 35 0.61 -25.84 16.15
CA ASP A 35 0.08 -27.20 16.21
C ASP A 35 0.83 -27.95 17.30
N PRO A 36 0.15 -28.40 18.39
CA PRO A 36 0.79 -29.11 19.48
C PRO A 36 1.59 -30.35 19.02
N ARG A 37 1.21 -30.98 17.91
CA ARG A 37 1.93 -32.14 17.35
C ARG A 37 3.36 -31.77 16.97
N TYR A 38 3.57 -30.62 16.33
CA TYR A 38 4.91 -30.14 15.97
C TYR A 38 5.73 -29.72 17.19
N TRP A 39 5.09 -29.15 18.22
CA TRP A 39 5.77 -28.84 19.48
C TRP A 39 6.24 -30.10 20.22
N TYR A 40 5.40 -31.13 20.31
CA TYR A 40 5.79 -32.38 20.98
C TYR A 40 6.83 -33.18 20.18
N LEU A 41 6.76 -33.14 18.85
CA LEU A 41 7.69 -33.84 17.97
C LEU A 41 9.06 -33.15 17.87
N ALA A 42 9.08 -31.83 17.71
CA ALA A 42 10.27 -31.09 17.29
C ALA A 42 10.48 -29.73 18.00
N LYS A 43 9.63 -29.36 18.97
CA LYS A 43 9.63 -28.03 19.62
C LYS A 43 9.47 -26.87 18.63
N GLU A 44 8.76 -27.14 17.54
CA GLU A 44 8.40 -26.12 16.56
C GLU A 44 7.07 -25.47 16.96
N GLU A 45 7.12 -24.20 17.33
CA GLU A 45 5.95 -23.43 17.73
C GLU A 45 5.07 -23.06 16.52
N VAL A 46 5.70 -22.67 15.41
CA VAL A 46 5.02 -22.14 14.22
C VAL A 46 4.83 -23.22 13.17
N THR A 47 3.58 -23.40 12.73
CA THR A 47 3.25 -24.40 11.70
C THR A 47 3.95 -24.08 10.37
N SER A 48 4.23 -25.11 9.57
CA SER A 48 4.82 -24.95 8.24
C SER A 48 4.01 -24.01 7.32
N ALA A 49 2.69 -23.96 7.49
CA ALA A 49 1.82 -23.06 6.74
C ALA A 49 1.96 -21.58 7.15
N ALA A 50 2.25 -21.31 8.43
CA ALA A 50 2.43 -19.95 8.96
C ALA A 50 3.87 -19.42 8.82
N ARG A 51 4.87 -20.30 8.67
CA ARG A 51 6.29 -19.92 8.51
C ARG A 51 6.54 -18.87 7.42
N PRO A 52 5.95 -18.95 6.21
CA PRO A 52 6.16 -17.92 5.20
C PRO A 52 5.69 -16.53 5.65
N THR A 53 4.60 -16.45 6.42
CA THR A 53 4.12 -15.18 6.98
C THR A 53 5.10 -14.61 8.00
N LEU A 54 5.59 -15.44 8.93
CA LEU A 54 6.59 -15.03 9.91
C LEU A 54 7.90 -14.60 9.24
N ALA A 55 8.40 -15.40 8.30
CA ALA A 55 9.66 -15.14 7.60
C ALA A 55 9.61 -13.83 6.79
N ARG A 56 8.49 -13.55 6.10
CA ARG A 56 8.29 -12.27 5.40
C ARG A 56 8.31 -11.09 6.37
N ALA A 57 7.63 -11.19 7.50
CA ALA A 57 7.58 -10.12 8.48
C ALA A 57 8.96 -9.86 9.13
N GLN A 58 9.73 -10.93 9.42
CA GLN A 58 11.11 -10.82 9.86
C GLN A 58 12.01 -10.17 8.81
N ALA A 59 11.89 -10.59 7.55
CA ALA A 59 12.65 -9.99 6.45
C ALA A 59 12.31 -8.50 6.26
N ALA A 60 11.02 -8.12 6.34
CA ALA A 60 10.59 -6.73 6.28
C ALA A 60 11.18 -5.89 7.41
N MET A 61 11.20 -6.41 8.65
CA MET A 61 11.82 -5.76 9.80
C MET A 61 13.32 -5.53 9.57
N VAL A 62 14.05 -6.56 9.13
CA VAL A 62 15.49 -6.46 8.81
C VAL A 62 15.75 -5.46 7.68
N ARG A 63 14.94 -5.48 6.61
CA ARG A 63 15.05 -4.50 5.51
C ARG A 63 14.85 -3.07 6.01
N GLY A 64 13.88 -2.84 6.90
CA GLY A 64 13.68 -1.55 7.54
C GLY A 64 14.91 -1.09 8.32
N MET A 65 15.52 -1.99 9.10
CA MET A 65 16.76 -1.70 9.84
C MET A 65 17.97 -1.41 8.93
N LEU A 66 18.00 -2.00 7.73
CA LEU A 66 19.05 -1.78 6.72
C LEU A 66 18.78 -0.57 5.80
N GLY A 67 17.69 0.18 6.02
CA GLY A 67 17.32 1.31 5.17
C GLY A 67 16.80 0.91 3.78
N LEU A 68 16.43 -0.36 3.58
CA LEU A 68 15.91 -0.93 2.35
C LEU A 68 14.36 -0.94 2.31
N SER A 69 13.73 -0.04 3.08
CA SER A 69 12.29 0.14 3.10
C SER A 69 11.81 0.85 1.84
N LYS A 70 10.58 0.55 1.42
CA LYS A 70 9.89 1.34 0.40
C LYS A 70 9.62 2.75 0.95
N LYS A 71 9.83 3.77 0.12
CA LYS A 71 9.79 5.19 0.49
C LYS A 71 8.59 5.92 -0.10
N ALA A 72 8.10 5.47 -1.25
CA ALA A 72 6.96 6.09 -1.90
C ALA A 72 5.99 5.07 -2.49
N ILE A 73 4.71 5.43 -2.49
CA ILE A 73 3.64 4.71 -3.16
C ILE A 73 3.15 5.57 -4.31
N VAL A 74 3.21 5.01 -5.52
CA VAL A 74 2.70 5.60 -6.75
C VAL A 74 1.34 4.97 -7.02
N VAL A 75 0.29 5.79 -7.01
CA VAL A 75 -1.09 5.34 -7.22
C VAL A 75 -1.62 5.82 -8.56
N ASP A 76 -2.43 4.99 -9.19
CA ASP A 76 -3.38 5.41 -10.21
C ASP A 76 -4.57 6.18 -9.60
N LEU A 77 -5.43 6.77 -10.44
CA LEU A 77 -6.62 7.51 -10.01
C LEU A 77 -7.92 6.73 -10.22
N ASP A 78 -8.34 6.56 -11.48
CA ASP A 78 -9.63 5.93 -11.82
C ASP A 78 -9.64 4.47 -11.36
N ASN A 79 -10.76 4.02 -10.77
CA ASN A 79 -10.91 2.70 -10.16
C ASN A 79 -9.86 2.32 -9.08
N THR A 80 -9.02 3.28 -8.67
CA THR A 80 -7.96 3.09 -7.67
C THR A 80 -8.17 3.98 -6.45
N LEU A 81 -8.28 5.30 -6.61
CA LEU A 81 -8.62 6.23 -5.52
C LEU A 81 -10.13 6.50 -5.41
N TRP A 82 -10.88 6.29 -6.48
CA TRP A 82 -12.34 6.35 -6.55
C TRP A 82 -12.83 5.32 -7.55
N GLY A 83 -14.14 5.01 -7.56
CA GLY A 83 -14.73 4.17 -8.61
C GLY A 83 -15.24 5.02 -9.78
N GLY A 84 -15.11 4.49 -11.00
CA GLY A 84 -15.50 5.18 -12.23
C GLY A 84 -14.33 5.86 -12.93
N VAL A 85 -14.62 6.43 -14.09
CA VAL A 85 -13.65 7.09 -14.99
C VAL A 85 -14.00 8.57 -15.08
N VAL A 86 -13.19 9.44 -14.48
CA VAL A 86 -13.53 10.87 -14.33
C VAL A 86 -13.79 11.60 -15.66
N GLY A 87 -13.09 11.20 -16.72
CA GLY A 87 -13.25 11.79 -18.06
C GLY A 87 -14.56 11.40 -18.75
N GLU A 88 -15.17 10.28 -18.35
CA GLU A 88 -16.42 9.75 -18.94
C GLU A 88 -17.63 10.09 -18.05
N ASP A 89 -17.51 9.81 -16.76
CA ASP A 89 -18.60 9.96 -15.78
C ASP A 89 -18.73 11.40 -15.28
N GLY A 90 -17.63 12.14 -15.24
CA GLY A 90 -17.54 13.44 -14.58
C GLY A 90 -17.45 13.31 -13.05
N VAL A 91 -16.98 14.39 -12.40
CA VAL A 91 -16.64 14.38 -10.97
C VAL A 91 -17.82 13.98 -10.07
N ALA A 92 -19.03 14.44 -10.37
CA ALA A 92 -20.20 14.22 -9.50
C ALA A 92 -20.71 12.77 -9.51
N SER A 93 -20.30 11.97 -10.49
CA SER A 93 -20.75 10.59 -10.68
C SER A 93 -19.72 9.56 -10.23
N LEU A 94 -18.55 10.00 -9.76
CA LEU A 94 -17.53 9.11 -9.20
C LEU A 94 -18.05 8.41 -7.95
N GLU A 95 -17.78 7.12 -7.84
CA GLU A 95 -18.10 6.34 -6.65
C GLU A 95 -17.07 6.60 -5.56
N LEU A 96 -17.36 7.56 -4.68
CA LEU A 96 -16.51 7.89 -3.55
C LEU A 96 -17.34 8.38 -2.37
N GLY A 97 -17.30 7.63 -1.27
CA GLY A 97 -18.19 7.83 -0.11
C GLY A 97 -19.66 7.50 -0.42
N GLY A 98 -20.50 7.51 0.62
CA GLY A 98 -21.97 7.37 0.51
C GLY A 98 -22.52 6.01 0.08
N THR A 99 -21.73 5.15 -0.57
CA THR A 99 -22.09 3.78 -0.97
C THR A 99 -21.10 2.78 -0.37
N PRO A 100 -21.46 1.48 -0.22
CA PRO A 100 -20.52 0.48 0.30
C PRO A 100 -19.19 0.39 -0.48
N ARG A 101 -19.25 0.52 -1.81
CA ARG A 101 -18.05 0.52 -2.67
C ARG A 101 -17.28 1.83 -2.55
N GLY A 102 -17.97 2.97 -2.54
CA GLY A 102 -17.36 4.29 -2.34
C GLY A 102 -16.68 4.45 -0.98
N GLU A 103 -17.25 3.89 0.09
CA GLU A 103 -16.66 3.86 1.42
C GLU A 103 -15.35 3.07 1.47
N ALA A 104 -15.23 2.00 0.66
CA ALA A 104 -13.99 1.25 0.53
C ALA A 104 -12.85 2.09 -0.06
N PHE A 105 -13.14 2.91 -1.08
CA PHE A 105 -12.18 3.87 -1.63
C PHE A 105 -11.78 4.95 -0.61
N VAL A 106 -12.73 5.48 0.16
CA VAL A 106 -12.45 6.42 1.26
C VAL A 106 -11.55 5.76 2.32
N ALA A 107 -11.80 4.50 2.67
CA ALA A 107 -10.97 3.75 3.61
C ALA A 107 -9.55 3.55 3.08
N PHE A 108 -9.41 3.26 1.78
CA PHE A 108 -8.12 3.15 1.11
C PHE A 108 -7.35 4.48 1.15
N GLN A 109 -7.99 5.60 0.80
CA GLN A 109 -7.34 6.91 0.88
C GLN A 109 -6.91 7.27 2.31
N ARG A 110 -7.74 7.00 3.32
CA ARG A 110 -7.38 7.21 4.73
C ARG A 110 -6.16 6.37 5.13
N HIS A 111 -6.05 5.15 4.62
CA HIS A 111 -4.88 4.31 4.86
C HIS A 111 -3.61 4.92 4.23
N LEU A 112 -3.71 5.44 3.00
CA LEU A 112 -2.60 6.19 2.37
C LEU A 112 -2.21 7.43 3.19
N THR A 113 -3.17 8.17 3.76
CA THR A 113 -2.88 9.28 4.68
C THR A 113 -2.12 8.81 5.93
N GLN A 114 -2.46 7.63 6.48
CA GLN A 114 -1.73 7.06 7.63
C GLN A 114 -0.31 6.63 7.27
N LEU A 115 -0.08 6.13 6.05
CA LEU A 115 1.26 5.85 5.54
C LEU A 115 2.07 7.14 5.36
N ARG A 116 1.44 8.19 4.81
CA ARG A 116 2.03 9.52 4.69
C ARG A 116 2.43 10.12 6.03
N ALA A 117 1.58 10.00 7.05
CA ALA A 117 1.90 10.45 8.40
C ALA A 117 3.11 9.72 9.02
N ARG A 118 3.47 8.54 8.49
CA ARG A 118 4.67 7.77 8.86
C ARG A 118 5.89 8.09 7.98
N GLY A 119 5.79 9.07 7.08
CA GLY A 119 6.87 9.52 6.21
C GLY A 119 6.92 8.86 4.83
N VAL A 120 5.91 8.06 4.45
CA VAL A 120 5.83 7.49 3.09
C VAL A 120 5.32 8.57 2.13
N LEU A 121 6.04 8.82 1.05
CA LEU A 121 5.60 9.75 0.01
C LEU A 121 4.47 9.12 -0.81
N ILE A 122 3.47 9.91 -1.19
CA ILE A 122 2.41 9.46 -2.10
C ILE A 122 2.58 10.24 -3.41
N ALA A 123 2.51 9.56 -4.55
CA ALA A 123 2.62 10.17 -5.86
C ALA A 123 1.55 9.61 -6.80
N ILE A 124 1.21 10.35 -7.85
CA ILE A 124 0.22 9.93 -8.85
C ILE A 124 0.93 9.56 -10.15
N ALA A 125 0.59 8.41 -10.72
CA ALA A 125 0.84 8.09 -12.12
C ALA A 125 -0.49 7.66 -12.74
N SER A 126 -1.14 8.53 -13.51
CA SER A 126 -2.47 8.29 -14.06
C SER A 126 -2.61 8.70 -15.52
N LYS A 127 -3.47 7.97 -16.26
CA LYS A 127 -3.82 8.27 -17.65
C LYS A 127 -5.14 9.02 -17.72
N ASN A 128 -5.09 10.32 -17.46
CA ASN A 128 -6.26 11.21 -17.52
C ASN A 128 -5.94 12.53 -18.22
N ASN A 129 -7.00 13.29 -18.50
CA ASN A 129 -6.88 14.74 -18.66
C ASN A 129 -6.55 15.36 -17.29
N GLU A 130 -5.46 16.12 -17.22
CA GLU A 130 -4.99 16.75 -15.98
C GLU A 130 -6.06 17.63 -15.33
N ALA A 131 -6.78 18.44 -16.12
CA ALA A 131 -7.79 19.34 -15.59
C ALA A 131 -8.96 18.59 -14.93
N ASP A 132 -9.41 17.49 -15.52
CA ASP A 132 -10.51 16.68 -14.97
C ASP A 132 -10.09 15.95 -13.69
N ALA A 133 -8.90 15.35 -13.68
CA ALA A 133 -8.34 14.68 -12.51
C ALA A 133 -8.12 15.65 -11.35
N MET A 134 -7.54 16.83 -11.63
CA MET A 134 -7.31 17.85 -10.62
C MET A 134 -8.61 18.41 -10.06
N ARG A 135 -9.64 18.59 -10.90
CA ARG A 135 -10.98 18.99 -10.45
C ARG A 135 -11.56 17.95 -9.49
N ALA A 136 -11.46 16.65 -9.79
CA ALA A 136 -11.92 15.61 -8.87
C ALA A 136 -11.19 15.65 -7.52
N LEU A 137 -9.86 15.74 -7.53
CA LEU A 137 -9.02 15.83 -6.33
C LEU A 137 -9.36 17.04 -5.45
N GLN A 138 -9.70 18.17 -6.07
CA GLN A 138 -9.98 19.44 -5.38
C GLN A 138 -11.43 19.56 -4.90
N GLU A 139 -12.38 19.21 -5.75
CA GLU A 139 -13.78 19.60 -5.58
C GLU A 139 -14.67 18.48 -5.03
N HIS A 140 -14.29 17.21 -5.19
CA HIS A 140 -15.14 16.12 -4.71
C HIS A 140 -15.20 16.14 -3.17
N PRO A 141 -16.40 16.18 -2.57
CA PRO A 141 -16.57 16.39 -1.12
C PRO A 141 -15.99 15.25 -0.28
N GLU A 142 -16.14 14.00 -0.74
CA GLU A 142 -15.66 12.79 -0.03
C GLU A 142 -14.19 12.46 -0.30
N MET A 143 -13.46 13.28 -1.09
CA MET A 143 -12.02 13.08 -1.28
C MET A 143 -11.28 13.35 0.02
N VAL A 144 -10.43 12.39 0.42
CA VAL A 144 -9.63 12.47 1.63
C VAL A 144 -8.25 13.03 1.30
N LEU A 145 -7.61 12.51 0.25
CA LEU A 145 -6.35 13.04 -0.26
C LEU A 145 -6.62 14.29 -1.09
N ARG A 146 -5.81 15.32 -0.89
CA ARG A 146 -5.84 16.57 -1.66
C ARG A 146 -4.57 16.69 -2.49
N PRO A 147 -4.54 17.54 -3.53
CA PRO A 147 -3.34 17.72 -4.35
C PRO A 147 -2.05 17.99 -3.54
N THR A 148 -2.17 18.71 -2.42
CA THR A 148 -1.05 19.02 -1.52
C THR A 148 -0.50 17.81 -0.74
N ASP A 149 -1.21 16.69 -0.73
CA ASP A 149 -0.75 15.46 -0.08
C ASP A 149 0.20 14.64 -0.96
N PHE A 150 0.24 14.92 -2.27
CA PHE A 150 1.08 14.22 -3.23
C PHE A 150 2.43 14.92 -3.42
N ALA A 151 3.50 14.15 -3.38
CA ALA A 151 4.87 14.64 -3.53
C ALA A 151 5.28 14.83 -5.00
N ALA A 152 4.67 14.07 -5.91
CA ALA A 152 4.86 14.16 -7.35
C ALA A 152 3.57 13.71 -8.06
N MET A 153 3.28 14.27 -9.23
CA MET A 153 2.10 13.92 -10.02
C MET A 153 2.43 13.84 -11.50
N GLN A 154 2.14 12.71 -12.12
CA GLN A 154 2.25 12.46 -13.56
C GLN A 154 0.86 12.09 -14.07
N ILE A 155 0.14 13.07 -14.62
CA ILE A 155 -1.23 12.92 -15.10
C ILE A 155 -1.28 13.27 -16.59
N HIS A 156 -1.15 12.25 -17.44
CA HIS A 156 -1.03 12.40 -18.89
C HIS A 156 -1.20 11.05 -19.59
N TRP A 157 -1.18 11.03 -20.93
CA TRP A 157 -1.44 9.82 -21.71
C TRP A 157 -0.22 8.93 -22.05
N ASP A 158 1.00 9.28 -21.61
CA ASP A 158 2.16 8.39 -21.76
C ASP A 158 2.03 7.10 -20.90
N SER A 159 2.93 6.13 -21.14
CA SER A 159 3.00 4.86 -20.41
C SER A 159 3.28 5.05 -18.91
N LYS A 160 2.66 4.21 -18.06
CA LYS A 160 2.83 4.26 -16.59
C LYS A 160 4.28 4.02 -16.16
N SER A 161 5.02 3.13 -16.83
CA SER A 161 6.46 2.95 -16.55
C SER A 161 7.27 4.24 -16.67
N LYS A 162 7.03 5.05 -17.71
CA LYS A 162 7.69 6.37 -17.87
C LYS A 162 7.31 7.32 -16.74
N SER A 163 6.03 7.38 -16.37
CA SER A 163 5.58 8.19 -15.23
C SER A 163 6.27 7.76 -13.94
N VAL A 164 6.38 6.45 -13.68
CA VAL A 164 7.04 5.91 -12.49
C VAL A 164 8.53 6.27 -12.47
N VAL A 165 9.23 6.19 -13.61
CA VAL A 165 10.63 6.63 -13.73
C VAL A 165 10.78 8.13 -13.49
N ALA A 166 9.90 8.95 -14.07
CA ALA A 166 9.91 10.39 -13.87
C ALA A 166 9.67 10.76 -12.39
N ILE A 167 8.73 10.09 -11.72
CA ILE A 167 8.47 10.27 -10.28
C ILE A 167 9.69 9.89 -9.45
N ALA A 168 10.35 8.78 -9.76
CA ALA A 168 11.58 8.37 -9.06
C ALA A 168 12.66 9.46 -9.15
N GLN A 169 12.83 10.06 -10.33
CA GLN A 169 13.78 11.14 -10.59
C GLN A 169 13.40 12.44 -9.87
N GLU A 170 12.12 12.83 -9.92
CA GLU A 170 11.60 14.03 -9.27
C GLU A 170 11.76 13.97 -7.74
N LEU A 171 11.54 12.77 -7.16
CA LEU A 171 11.66 12.53 -5.73
C LEU A 171 13.09 12.20 -5.27
N ASP A 172 14.05 12.09 -6.19
CA ASP A 172 15.44 11.68 -5.94
C ASP A 172 15.57 10.36 -5.15
N ILE A 173 14.82 9.33 -5.57
CA ILE A 173 14.84 7.98 -4.96
C ILE A 173 14.97 6.87 -6.01
N GLY A 174 15.48 5.71 -5.59
CA GLY A 174 15.57 4.53 -6.45
C GLY A 174 14.21 3.90 -6.75
N LEU A 175 14.09 3.27 -7.93
CA LEU A 175 12.90 2.50 -8.33
C LEU A 175 12.59 1.35 -7.36
N ASP A 176 13.64 0.77 -6.76
CA ASP A 176 13.56 -0.26 -5.72
C ASP A 176 12.93 0.24 -4.41
N SER A 177 12.78 1.56 -4.25
CA SER A 177 12.08 2.21 -3.14
C SER A 177 10.62 2.54 -3.45
N LEU A 178 10.13 2.26 -4.68
CA LEU A 178 8.76 2.51 -5.08
C LEU A 178 7.87 1.28 -4.93
N VAL A 179 6.59 1.55 -4.64
CA VAL A 179 5.46 0.63 -4.75
C VAL A 179 4.47 1.23 -5.74
N PHE A 180 4.01 0.45 -6.71
CA PHE A 180 3.03 0.88 -7.70
C PHE A 180 1.69 0.17 -7.48
N VAL A 181 0.61 0.96 -7.49
CA VAL A 181 -0.77 0.54 -7.23
C VAL A 181 -1.66 1.01 -8.36
N ASP A 182 -2.32 0.07 -9.01
CA ASP A 182 -3.20 0.30 -10.17
C ASP A 182 -4.18 -0.88 -10.25
N ASP A 183 -5.46 -0.64 -10.52
CA ASP A 183 -6.48 -1.68 -10.63
C ASP A 183 -6.39 -2.43 -11.97
N ASN A 184 -5.79 -1.84 -12.99
CA ASN A 184 -5.68 -2.41 -14.32
C ASN A 184 -4.50 -3.42 -14.41
N PRO A 185 -4.78 -4.72 -14.65
CA PRO A 185 -3.73 -5.74 -14.76
C PRO A 185 -2.73 -5.50 -15.89
N LEU A 186 -3.13 -4.81 -16.96
CA LEU A 186 -2.26 -4.50 -18.09
C LEU A 186 -1.22 -3.44 -17.72
N GLU A 187 -1.62 -2.36 -17.05
CA GLU A 187 -0.70 -1.33 -16.57
C GLU A 187 0.25 -1.89 -15.52
N ARG A 188 -0.26 -2.75 -14.61
CA ARG A 188 0.59 -3.48 -13.66
C ARG A 188 1.63 -4.37 -14.36
N ALA A 189 1.24 -5.08 -15.41
CA ALA A 189 2.15 -5.95 -16.16
C ALA A 189 3.21 -5.13 -16.93
N GLU A 190 2.81 -3.99 -17.50
CA GLU A 190 3.68 -3.05 -18.20
C GLU A 190 4.76 -2.49 -17.28
N VAL A 191 4.38 -1.95 -16.12
CA VAL A 191 5.33 -1.43 -15.12
C VAL A 191 6.25 -2.53 -14.62
N ARG A 192 5.73 -3.74 -14.35
CA ARG A 192 6.56 -4.87 -13.89
C ARG A 192 7.60 -5.30 -14.93
N ALA A 193 7.28 -5.20 -16.22
CA ALA A 193 8.20 -5.55 -17.29
C ALA A 193 9.26 -4.46 -17.54
N ALA A 194 8.85 -3.19 -17.52
CA ALA A 194 9.72 -2.05 -17.82
C ALA A 194 10.56 -1.58 -16.61
N CYS A 195 10.06 -1.76 -15.39
CA CYS A 195 10.71 -1.35 -14.15
C CYS A 195 10.70 -2.49 -13.11
N PRO A 196 11.48 -3.57 -13.30
CA PRO A 196 11.45 -4.76 -12.44
C PRO A 196 11.76 -4.52 -10.96
N GLU A 197 12.43 -3.41 -10.62
CA GLU A 197 12.76 -3.03 -9.25
C GLU A 197 11.56 -2.48 -8.47
N VAL A 198 10.56 -1.95 -9.18
CA VAL A 198 9.34 -1.41 -8.59
C VAL A 198 8.48 -2.54 -8.05
N GLU A 199 8.03 -2.41 -6.80
CA GLU A 199 7.10 -3.39 -6.24
C GLU A 199 5.70 -3.12 -6.82
N VAL A 200 5.18 -4.04 -7.63
CA VAL A 200 3.84 -3.88 -8.23
C VAL A 200 2.84 -4.75 -7.48
N VAL A 201 1.94 -4.10 -6.74
CA VAL A 201 0.96 -4.76 -5.88
C VAL A 201 -0.09 -5.48 -6.73
N ALA A 202 -0.37 -6.73 -6.40
CA ALA A 202 -1.45 -7.48 -7.02
C ALA A 202 -2.79 -7.04 -6.42
N MET A 203 -3.32 -5.92 -6.93
CA MET A 203 -4.58 -5.36 -6.45
C MET A 203 -5.74 -6.33 -6.71
N PRO A 204 -6.61 -6.58 -5.70
CA PRO A 204 -7.83 -7.36 -5.89
C PRO A 204 -8.84 -6.57 -6.74
N GLU A 205 -9.87 -7.22 -7.26
CA GLU A 205 -10.92 -6.54 -8.06
C GLU A 205 -11.90 -5.73 -7.18
N ASP A 206 -12.06 -6.13 -5.92
CA ASP A 206 -12.97 -5.48 -4.96
C ASP A 206 -12.19 -4.49 -4.07
N PRO A 207 -12.53 -3.19 -4.09
CA PRO A 207 -11.84 -2.15 -3.32
C PRO A 207 -11.88 -2.38 -1.81
N SER A 208 -12.82 -3.19 -1.31
CA SER A 208 -12.92 -3.58 0.11
C SER A 208 -11.66 -4.28 0.62
N TYR A 209 -10.84 -4.82 -0.29
CA TYR A 209 -9.60 -5.52 0.03
C TYR A 209 -8.33 -4.70 -0.26
N TYR A 210 -8.43 -3.47 -0.77
CA TYR A 210 -7.26 -2.67 -1.16
C TYR A 210 -6.32 -2.38 0.01
N VAL A 211 -6.87 -2.04 1.19
CA VAL A 211 -6.06 -1.81 2.40
C VAL A 211 -5.25 -3.05 2.76
N ARG A 212 -5.88 -4.24 2.72
CA ARG A 212 -5.20 -5.50 3.00
C ARG A 212 -4.12 -5.84 1.97
N ALA A 213 -4.26 -5.38 0.73
CA ALA A 213 -3.26 -5.63 -0.31
C ALA A 213 -1.97 -4.81 -0.10
N LEU A 214 -2.01 -3.73 0.68
CA LEU A 214 -0.85 -2.89 1.02
C LEU A 214 -0.20 -3.20 2.38
N ASP A 215 -0.90 -3.90 3.29
CA ASP A 215 -0.41 -4.32 4.61
C ASP A 215 0.39 -5.64 4.56
#